data_AF-B6AG42-F1
#
_entry.id   AF-B6AG42-F1
#
_cell.length_a   1.000
_cell.length_b   1.000
_cell.length_c   1.000
_cell.angle_alpha   90.00
_cell.angle_beta   90.00
_cell.angle_gamma   90.00
#
_symmetry.space_group_name_H-M   'P 1'
#
loop_
_entity.id
_entity.type
_entity.pdbx_description
1 polymer ?
#
loop_
_entity_poly.entity_id
_entity_poly.type
_entity_poly.pdbx_seq_one_letter_code
_entity_poly.pdbx_strand_id
1 'polypeptide(L)'
;MSKLMQMTVCKTTNLFIKPRCIERAVFAFTLSSQKVSERIKKLYNSILHSNWADPHTMMQNYCFWENEYQKILKLVQSLKEKSGKLNEVENTNISCDVEALKKLIDLMYRCEDVRDHIAEISEQYSRSHGIAGINISKKSDIENMNEHIEAIVEEYNKIKEEYQLKESWKQKIEETLGIGIAKLRQTHKFNWSTSHKYNY
;
A
#
# COMPACT_ATOMS: atom_id res chain seq x y z
N MET A 1 -11.35 41.99 71.16
CA MET A 1 -11.39 42.09 69.69
C MET A 1 -10.15 41.39 69.17
N SER A 2 -10.29 40.12 68.74
CA SER A 2 -10.18 39.69 67.32
C SER A 2 -8.72 39.63 66.84
N LYS A 3 -8.19 38.58 66.21
CA LYS A 3 -8.83 37.53 65.42
C LYS A 3 -7.81 36.39 65.23
N LEU A 4 -8.23 35.16 65.50
CA LEU A 4 -7.66 33.94 64.92
C LEU A 4 -7.82 34.01 63.39
N MET A 5 -6.77 33.69 62.64
CA MET A 5 -6.85 33.40 61.20
C MET A 5 -5.78 32.35 60.89
N GLN A 6 -6.08 31.10 61.23
CA GLN A 6 -6.50 30.05 60.29
C GLN A 6 -5.53 29.86 59.12
N MET A 7 -4.66 28.87 59.29
CA MET A 7 -3.91 28.20 58.24
C MET A 7 -4.90 27.69 57.19
N THR A 8 -4.76 28.20 55.96
CA THR A 8 -5.52 27.70 54.82
C THR A 8 -4.84 26.41 54.37
N VAL A 9 -5.34 25.27 54.85
CA VAL A 9 -5.01 23.95 54.32
C VAL A 9 -5.50 23.92 52.88
N CYS A 10 -4.56 23.96 51.94
CA CYS A 10 -4.81 23.71 50.53
C CYS A 10 -5.35 22.26 50.44
N LYS A 11 -6.68 22.13 50.26
CA LYS A 11 -7.34 20.85 50.07
C LYS A 11 -6.84 20.26 48.75
N THR A 12 -5.86 19.37 48.83
CA THR A 12 -5.58 18.41 47.78
C THR A 12 -6.84 17.57 47.61
N THR A 13 -7.62 17.88 46.60
CA THR A 13 -8.69 17.03 46.09
C THR A 13 -8.03 15.76 45.57
N ASN A 14 -7.81 14.80 46.47
CA ASN A 14 -7.55 13.42 46.13
C ASN A 14 -8.78 12.90 45.37
N LEU A 15 -8.75 13.06 44.05
CA LEU A 15 -9.51 12.22 43.13
C LEU A 15 -8.97 10.79 43.31
N PHE A 16 -9.52 10.09 44.30
CA PHE A 16 -9.40 8.64 44.46
C PHE A 16 -10.11 8.00 43.25
N ILE A 17 -9.46 8.01 42.09
CA ILE A 17 -9.85 7.19 40.96
C ILE A 17 -9.57 5.76 41.42
N LYS A 18 -10.63 4.99 41.70
CA LYS A 18 -10.51 3.59 42.11
C LYS A 18 -9.63 2.84 41.09
N PRO A 19 -8.67 1.99 41.53
CA PRO A 19 -7.76 1.27 40.64
C PRO A 19 -8.50 0.45 39.57
N ARG A 20 -9.69 -0.10 39.90
CA ARG A 20 -10.59 -0.79 38.95
C ARG A 20 -11.01 0.05 37.74
N CYS A 21 -11.13 1.36 37.86
CA CYS A 21 -11.55 2.23 36.75
C CYS A 21 -10.40 2.44 35.75
N ILE A 22 -9.16 2.51 36.25
CA ILE A 22 -7.95 2.63 35.43
C ILE A 22 -7.69 1.30 34.72
N GLU A 23 -7.77 0.16 35.42
CA GLU A 23 -7.62 -1.18 34.83
C GLU A 23 -8.64 -1.44 33.71
N ARG A 24 -9.91 -1.05 33.90
CA ARG A 24 -10.94 -1.19 32.85
C ARG A 24 -10.69 -0.28 31.65
N ALA A 25 -10.23 0.95 31.87
CA ALA A 25 -9.92 1.88 30.78
C ALA A 25 -8.71 1.41 29.97
N VAL A 26 -7.66 0.93 30.64
CA VAL A 26 -6.47 0.35 29.99
C VAL A 26 -6.85 -0.93 29.23
N PHE A 27 -7.65 -1.83 29.82
CA PHE A 27 -8.11 -3.05 29.16
C PHE A 27 -9.02 -2.76 27.95
N ALA A 28 -9.91 -1.78 28.05
CA ALA A 28 -10.74 -1.37 26.92
C ALA A 28 -9.90 -0.76 25.79
N PHE A 29 -8.85 0.00 26.13
CA PHE A 29 -7.91 0.58 25.18
C PHE A 29 -7.10 -0.50 24.45
N THR A 30 -6.48 -1.45 25.18
CA THR A 30 -5.69 -2.53 24.58
C THR A 30 -6.54 -3.41 23.66
N LEU A 31 -7.79 -3.71 24.05
CA LEU A 31 -8.73 -4.44 23.18
C LEU A 31 -9.08 -3.65 21.91
N SER A 32 -9.20 -2.32 22.00
CA SER A 32 -9.45 -1.47 20.83
C SER A 32 -8.24 -1.36 19.89
N SER A 33 -7.04 -1.30 20.46
CA SER A 33 -5.75 -1.29 19.76
C SER A 33 -5.53 -2.59 18.98
N GLN A 34 -5.79 -3.74 19.61
CA GLN A 34 -5.72 -5.05 18.97
C GLN A 34 -6.68 -5.18 17.77
N LYS A 35 -7.93 -4.72 17.92
CA LYS A 35 -8.91 -4.71 16.82
C LYS A 35 -8.45 -3.89 15.62
N VAL A 36 -7.77 -2.76 15.86
CA VAL A 36 -7.22 -1.94 14.77
C VAL A 36 -6.06 -2.63 14.08
N SER A 37 -5.12 -3.22 14.83
CA SER A 37 -4.01 -3.98 14.23
C SER A 37 -4.53 -5.18 13.42
N GLU A 38 -5.55 -5.89 13.91
CA GLU A 38 -6.18 -6.98 13.15
C GLU A 38 -6.79 -6.51 11.83
N ARG A 39 -7.48 -5.36 11.83
CA ARG A 39 -8.04 -4.79 10.59
C ARG A 39 -6.96 -4.38 9.61
N ILE A 40 -5.87 -3.76 10.09
CA ILE A 40 -4.71 -3.42 9.25
C ILE A 40 -4.13 -4.69 8.61
N LYS A 41 -3.89 -5.73 9.40
CA LYS A 41 -3.37 -7.01 8.89
C LYS A 41 -4.31 -7.67 7.89
N LYS A 42 -5.62 -7.64 8.13
CA LYS A 42 -6.63 -8.17 7.20
C LYS A 42 -6.59 -7.43 5.87
N LEU A 43 -6.59 -6.09 5.89
CA LEU A 43 -6.51 -5.30 4.67
C LEU A 43 -5.17 -5.50 3.94
N TYR A 44 -4.06 -5.46 4.68
CA TYR A 44 -2.72 -5.72 4.15
C TYR A 44 -2.66 -7.08 3.43
N ASN A 45 -3.14 -8.14 4.08
CA ASN A 45 -3.17 -9.46 3.48
C ASN A 45 -4.14 -9.54 2.30
N SER A 46 -5.30 -8.88 2.37
CA SER A 46 -6.25 -8.85 1.25
C SER A 46 -5.63 -8.22 0.01
N ILE A 47 -4.87 -7.13 0.17
CA ILE A 47 -4.18 -6.46 -0.94
C ILE A 47 -3.00 -7.30 -1.41
N LEU A 48 -2.17 -7.82 -0.50
CA LEU A 48 -0.98 -8.57 -0.88
C LEU A 48 -1.32 -9.87 -1.64
N HIS A 49 -2.37 -10.59 -1.22
CA HIS A 49 -2.73 -11.87 -1.84
C HIS A 49 -3.68 -11.71 -3.03
N SER A 50 -4.13 -10.51 -3.36
CA SER A 50 -4.90 -10.29 -4.59
C SER A 50 -4.01 -10.46 -5.83
N ASN A 51 -4.65 -10.73 -6.97
CA ASN A 51 -3.93 -10.86 -8.23
C ASN A 51 -3.76 -9.48 -8.87
N TRP A 52 -2.55 -8.91 -8.77
CA TRP A 52 -2.24 -7.58 -9.32
C TRP A 52 -2.06 -7.59 -10.84
N ALA A 53 -1.80 -8.76 -11.43
CA ALA A 53 -1.67 -8.92 -12.88
C ALA A 53 -3.03 -8.93 -13.60
N ASP A 54 -4.15 -9.08 -12.88
CA ASP A 54 -5.50 -9.03 -13.43
C ASP A 54 -6.16 -7.66 -13.16
N PRO A 55 -6.31 -6.78 -14.18
CA PRO A 55 -6.93 -5.47 -14.01
C PRO A 55 -8.37 -5.55 -13.50
N HIS A 56 -9.12 -6.61 -13.86
CA HIS A 56 -10.52 -6.75 -13.45
C HIS A 56 -10.65 -6.97 -11.95
N THR A 57 -9.86 -7.90 -11.40
CA THR A 57 -9.78 -8.15 -9.96
C THR A 57 -9.39 -6.89 -9.19
N MET A 58 -8.44 -6.10 -9.70
CA MET A 58 -8.01 -4.86 -9.06
C MET A 58 -9.13 -3.82 -9.06
N MET A 59 -9.73 -3.57 -10.22
CA MET A 59 -10.85 -2.64 -10.40
C MET A 59 -12.02 -2.92 -9.45
N GLN A 60 -12.40 -4.20 -9.30
CA GLN A 60 -13.51 -4.58 -8.42
C GLN A 60 -13.22 -4.33 -6.93
N ASN A 61 -11.95 -4.43 -6.52
CA ASN A 61 -11.58 -4.36 -5.11
C ASN A 61 -11.16 -2.96 -4.64
N TYR A 62 -10.74 -2.07 -5.55
CA TYR A 62 -10.22 -0.73 -5.20
C TYR A 62 -11.12 0.05 -4.27
N CYS A 63 -12.40 0.19 -4.62
CA CYS A 63 -13.36 0.94 -3.81
C CYS A 63 -13.50 0.36 -2.39
N PHE A 64 -13.38 -0.97 -2.22
CA PHE A 64 -13.48 -1.60 -0.91
C PHE A 64 -12.21 -1.38 -0.08
N TRP A 65 -11.04 -1.52 -0.69
CA TRP A 65 -9.75 -1.29 -0.02
C TRP A 65 -9.58 0.15 0.42
N GLU A 66 -9.90 1.12 -0.45
CA GLU A 66 -9.81 2.54 -0.12
C GLU A 66 -10.76 2.90 1.03
N ASN A 67 -12.02 2.46 0.96
CA ASN A 67 -12.98 2.69 2.03
C ASN A 67 -12.54 2.08 3.36
N GLU A 68 -11.94 0.89 3.35
CA GLU A 68 -11.42 0.24 4.55
C GLU A 68 -10.19 0.95 5.10
N TYR A 69 -9.29 1.41 4.23
CA TYR A 69 -8.12 2.19 4.59
C TYR A 69 -8.53 3.51 5.28
N GLN A 70 -9.50 4.23 4.72
CA GLN A 70 -10.03 5.46 5.31
C GLN A 70 -10.68 5.22 6.69
N LYS A 71 -11.37 4.10 6.88
CA LYS A 71 -11.92 3.71 8.19
C LYS A 71 -10.79 3.44 9.19
N ILE A 72 -9.73 2.75 8.79
CA ILE A 72 -8.55 2.50 9.62
C ILE A 72 -7.90 3.81 10.03
N LEU A 73 -7.68 4.75 9.10
CA LEU A 73 -7.09 6.06 9.41
C LEU A 73 -7.90 6.83 10.46
N LYS A 74 -9.23 6.86 10.32
CA LYS A 74 -10.12 7.50 11.31
C LYS A 74 -10.03 6.83 12.68
N LEU A 75 -9.95 5.50 12.73
CA LEU A 75 -9.79 4.77 13.99
C LEU A 75 -8.45 5.06 14.65
N VAL A 76 -7.36 5.04 13.88
CA VAL A 76 -6.01 5.36 14.37
C VAL A 76 -5.95 6.79 14.91
N GLN A 77 -6.56 7.76 14.22
CA GLN A 77 -6.68 9.13 14.71
C GLN A 77 -7.45 9.18 16.04
N SER A 78 -8.60 8.52 16.13
CA SER A 78 -9.40 8.48 17.36
C SER A 78 -8.67 7.81 18.53
N LEU A 79 -7.79 6.83 18.26
CA LEU A 79 -6.96 6.19 19.27
C LEU A 79 -5.87 7.14 19.78
N LYS A 80 -5.20 7.87 18.88
CA LYS A 80 -4.19 8.88 19.24
C LYS A 80 -4.78 9.98 20.14
N GLU A 81 -5.99 10.43 19.84
CA GLU A 81 -6.70 11.44 20.64
C GLU A 81 -7.07 10.90 22.03
N LYS A 82 -7.50 9.64 22.12
CA LYS A 82 -7.91 9.01 23.39
C LYS A 82 -6.76 8.55 24.27
N SER A 83 -5.62 8.15 23.69
CA SER A 83 -4.55 7.53 24.47
C SER A 83 -3.75 8.52 25.30
N GLY A 84 -3.67 9.80 24.92
CA GLY A 84 -2.68 10.73 25.50
C GLY A 84 -1.27 10.11 25.57
N LYS A 85 -0.46 10.51 26.56
CA LYS A 85 0.89 9.95 26.84
C LYS A 85 0.91 8.49 27.33
N LEU A 86 -0.24 7.84 27.51
CA LEU A 86 -0.32 6.63 28.36
C LEU A 86 0.24 5.35 27.73
N ASN A 87 0.47 5.26 26.41
CA ASN A 87 1.07 4.08 25.78
C ASN A 87 1.81 4.44 24.46
N GLU A 88 3.03 4.97 24.55
CA GLU A 88 3.85 5.29 23.36
C GLU A 88 4.21 4.04 22.53
N VAL A 89 4.41 2.89 23.18
CA VAL A 89 4.84 1.64 22.51
C VAL A 89 3.75 1.06 21.60
N GLU A 90 2.51 0.92 22.06
CA GLU A 90 1.41 0.40 21.22
C GLU A 90 1.08 1.36 20.06
N ASN A 91 1.13 2.67 20.33
CA ASN A 91 0.95 3.68 19.30
C ASN A 91 2.04 3.60 18.23
N THR A 92 3.28 3.29 18.62
CA THR A 92 4.41 3.10 17.69
C THR A 92 4.16 1.88 16.80
N ASN A 93 3.75 0.74 17.37
CA ASN A 93 3.47 -0.48 16.61
C ASN A 93 2.34 -0.27 15.57
N ILE A 94 1.23 0.35 15.97
CA ILE A 94 0.13 0.67 15.03
C ILE A 94 0.61 1.63 13.94
N SER A 95 1.42 2.63 14.29
CA SER A 95 1.96 3.56 13.31
C SER A 95 2.85 2.85 12.28
N CYS A 96 3.70 1.93 12.71
CA CYS A 96 4.52 1.11 11.82
C CYS A 96 3.66 0.22 10.90
N ASP A 97 2.62 -0.42 11.44
CA ASP A 97 1.68 -1.25 10.67
C ASP A 97 0.95 -0.42 9.59
N VAL A 98 0.51 0.80 9.93
CA VAL A 98 -0.15 1.71 8.98
C VAL A 98 0.83 2.18 7.90
N GLU A 99 2.08 2.49 8.26
CA GLU A 99 3.11 2.87 7.29
C GLU A 99 3.44 1.74 6.32
N ALA A 100 3.53 0.50 6.84
CA ALA A 100 3.74 -0.68 6.01
C ALA A 100 2.57 -0.93 5.04
N LEU A 101 1.34 -0.72 5.49
CA LEU A 101 0.14 -0.79 4.64
C LEU A 101 0.14 0.32 3.57
N LYS A 102 0.49 1.55 3.94
CA LYS A 102 0.61 2.66 2.99
C LYS A 102 1.62 2.32 1.89
N LYS A 103 2.82 1.87 2.27
CA LYS A 103 3.87 1.45 1.33
C LYS A 103 3.40 0.34 0.38
N LEU A 104 2.60 -0.62 0.87
CA LEU A 104 2.03 -1.67 0.04
C LEU A 104 1.03 -1.10 -0.99
N ILE A 105 0.16 -0.19 -0.56
CA ILE A 105 -0.82 0.47 -1.44
C ILE A 105 -0.11 1.32 -2.50
N ASP A 106 0.89 2.10 -2.10
CA ASP A 106 1.70 2.92 -3.03
C ASP A 106 2.41 2.04 -4.07
N LEU A 107 3.00 0.91 -3.63
CA LEU A 107 3.62 -0.07 -4.52
C LEU A 107 2.62 -0.67 -5.51
N MET A 108 1.43 -1.03 -5.03
CA MET A 108 0.37 -1.60 -5.86
C MET A 108 -0.06 -0.63 -6.96
N TYR A 109 -0.28 0.66 -6.63
CA TYR A 109 -0.63 1.67 -7.63
C TYR A 109 0.49 1.88 -8.66
N ARG A 110 1.75 1.98 -8.24
CA ARG A 110 2.87 2.07 -9.19
C ARG A 110 2.98 0.86 -10.11
N CYS A 111 2.73 -0.35 -9.58
CA CYS A 111 2.68 -1.56 -10.39
C CYS A 111 1.52 -1.52 -11.41
N GLU A 112 0.36 -0.98 -11.03
CA GLU A 112 -0.76 -0.79 -11.94
C GLU A 112 -0.41 0.20 -13.06
N ASP A 113 0.13 1.36 -12.74
CA ASP A 113 0.48 2.38 -13.75
C ASP A 113 1.43 1.82 -14.81
N VAL A 114 2.47 1.09 -14.40
CA VAL A 114 3.42 0.47 -15.34
C VAL A 114 2.77 -0.67 -16.13
N ARG A 115 1.91 -1.48 -15.50
CA ARG A 115 1.16 -2.55 -16.19
C ARG A 115 0.26 -1.97 -17.28
N ASP A 116 -0.45 -0.90 -16.97
CA ASP A 116 -1.35 -0.24 -17.89
C ASP A 116 -0.57 0.40 -19.04
N HIS A 117 0.59 1.01 -18.75
CA HIS A 117 1.51 1.50 -19.78
C HIS A 117 1.98 0.37 -20.71
N ILE A 118 2.38 -0.79 -20.17
CA ILE A 118 2.73 -1.98 -20.97
C ILE A 118 1.56 -2.42 -21.86
N ALA A 119 0.35 -2.44 -21.32
CA ALA A 119 -0.84 -2.86 -22.06
C ALA A 119 -1.17 -1.89 -23.21
N GLU A 120 -1.10 -0.58 -22.96
CA GLU A 120 -1.33 0.45 -23.96
C GLU A 120 -0.35 0.36 -25.12
N ILE A 121 0.97 0.25 -24.85
CA ILE A 121 1.95 0.14 -25.93
C ILE A 121 1.83 -1.17 -26.70
N SER A 122 1.46 -2.27 -26.01
CA SER A 122 1.24 -3.57 -26.64
C SER A 122 0.04 -3.51 -27.59
N GLU A 123 -1.03 -2.83 -27.20
CA GLU A 123 -2.20 -2.62 -28.05
C GLU A 123 -1.89 -1.71 -29.24
N GLN A 124 -1.20 -0.59 -29.01
CA GLN A 124 -0.79 0.31 -30.09
C GLN A 124 0.09 -0.42 -31.11
N TYR A 125 1.03 -1.25 -30.65
CA TYR A 125 1.91 -2.03 -31.50
C TYR A 125 1.13 -3.07 -32.31
N SER A 126 0.17 -3.75 -31.69
CA SER A 126 -0.73 -4.67 -32.40
C SER A 126 -1.54 -3.96 -33.49
N ARG A 127 -2.06 -2.76 -33.20
CA ARG A 127 -2.79 -1.92 -34.17
C ARG A 127 -1.89 -1.40 -35.30
N SER A 128 -0.63 -1.14 -35.03
CA SER A 128 0.32 -0.70 -36.06
C SER A 128 0.78 -1.83 -36.97
N HIS A 129 0.65 -3.11 -36.59
CA HIS A 129 1.06 -4.25 -37.41
C HIS A 129 -0.08 -4.88 -38.23
N GLY A 130 -1.30 -4.36 -38.12
CA GLY A 130 -2.49 -4.90 -38.80
C GLY A 130 -2.95 -6.24 -38.22
N ILE A 131 -4.02 -6.80 -38.79
CA ILE A 131 -4.58 -8.07 -38.30
C ILE A 131 -3.66 -9.22 -38.75
N ALA A 132 -3.11 -9.96 -37.79
CA ALA A 132 -2.31 -11.17 -38.03
C ALA A 132 -1.08 -10.95 -38.95
N GLY A 133 -0.46 -9.77 -38.91
CA GLY A 133 0.68 -9.43 -39.78
C GLY A 133 0.29 -9.18 -41.24
N ILE A 134 -1.01 -9.16 -41.54
CA ILE A 134 -1.55 -8.72 -42.82
C ILE A 134 -1.84 -7.23 -42.65
N ASN A 135 -1.17 -6.38 -43.44
CA ASN A 135 -1.24 -4.90 -43.39
C ASN A 135 -2.63 -4.30 -43.71
N ILE A 136 -3.70 -5.05 -43.55
CA ILE A 136 -5.09 -4.57 -43.67
C ILE A 136 -5.38 -3.72 -42.44
N SER A 137 -5.82 -2.48 -42.67
CA SER A 137 -6.14 -1.48 -41.63
C SER A 137 -4.96 -1.06 -40.73
N LYS A 138 -3.72 -1.12 -41.27
CA LYS A 138 -2.51 -0.65 -40.59
C LYS A 138 -2.64 0.84 -40.21
N LYS A 139 -2.45 1.17 -38.93
CA LYS A 139 -2.29 2.57 -38.48
C LYS A 139 -0.83 3.01 -38.58
N SER A 140 -0.56 4.29 -38.36
CA SER A 140 0.82 4.83 -38.31
C SER A 140 1.68 4.04 -37.31
N ASP A 141 2.95 3.85 -37.67
CA ASP A 141 3.92 3.19 -36.80
C ASP A 141 4.19 4.03 -35.53
N ILE A 142 4.60 3.36 -34.45
CA ILE A 142 4.99 4.02 -33.19
C ILE A 142 6.44 4.45 -33.34
N GLU A 143 6.68 5.74 -33.57
CA GLU A 143 8.03 6.28 -33.81
C GLU A 143 8.94 6.19 -32.57
N ASN A 144 8.35 6.19 -31.37
CA ASN A 144 9.04 6.28 -30.08
C ASN A 144 8.93 4.99 -29.22
N MET A 145 8.76 3.83 -29.84
CA MET A 145 8.59 2.55 -29.12
C MET A 145 9.74 2.24 -28.14
N ASN A 146 10.98 2.53 -28.53
CA ASN A 146 12.15 2.30 -27.69
C ASN A 146 12.15 3.19 -26.44
N GLU A 147 11.71 4.45 -26.55
CA GLU A 147 11.63 5.38 -25.41
C GLU A 147 10.62 4.88 -24.37
N HIS A 148 9.47 4.34 -24.83
CA HIS A 148 8.48 3.74 -23.93
C HIS A 148 9.03 2.49 -23.23
N ILE A 149 9.74 1.62 -23.96
CA ILE A 149 10.36 0.43 -23.38
C ILE A 149 11.41 0.83 -22.34
N GLU A 150 12.26 1.81 -22.64
CA GLU A 150 13.26 2.32 -21.71
C GLU A 150 12.62 2.86 -20.44
N ALA A 151 11.56 3.67 -20.55
CA ALA A 151 10.82 4.19 -19.42
C ALA A 151 10.22 3.08 -18.54
N ILE A 152 9.61 2.05 -19.15
CA ILE A 152 9.04 0.90 -18.42
C ILE A 152 10.12 0.10 -17.69
N VAL A 153 11.24 -0.18 -18.36
CA VAL A 153 12.35 -0.95 -17.78
C VAL A 153 13.02 -0.15 -16.65
N GLU A 154 13.19 1.16 -16.82
CA GLU A 154 13.73 2.05 -15.79
C GLU A 154 12.82 2.06 -14.56
N GLU A 155 11.51 2.24 -14.75
CA GLU A 155 10.56 2.26 -13.64
C GLU A 155 10.46 0.90 -12.93
N TYR A 156 10.49 -0.21 -13.68
CA TYR A 156 10.60 -1.55 -13.08
C TYR A 156 11.84 -1.70 -12.20
N ASN A 157 13.01 -1.22 -12.67
CA ASN A 157 14.25 -1.29 -11.90
C ASN A 157 14.16 -0.41 -10.64
N LYS A 158 13.61 0.80 -10.73
CA LYS A 158 13.38 1.69 -9.57
C LYS A 158 12.48 1.04 -8.52
N ILE A 159 11.32 0.51 -8.94
CA ILE A 159 10.38 -0.18 -8.05
C ILE A 159 11.05 -1.37 -7.38
N LYS A 160 11.80 -2.15 -8.15
CA LYS A 160 12.54 -3.30 -7.62
C LYS A 160 13.59 -2.90 -6.59
N GLU A 161 14.38 -1.88 -6.86
CA GLU A 161 15.41 -1.38 -5.93
C GLU A 161 14.81 -0.83 -4.63
N GLU A 162 13.69 -0.12 -4.71
CA GLU A 162 13.03 0.51 -3.57
C GLU A 162 12.29 -0.52 -2.68
N TYR A 163 11.69 -1.55 -3.27
CA TYR A 163 10.80 -2.48 -2.56
C TYR A 163 11.35 -3.90 -2.40
N GLN A 164 12.61 -4.18 -2.79
CA GLN A 164 13.26 -5.50 -2.66
C GLN A 164 13.43 -6.03 -1.22
N LEU A 165 13.23 -5.20 -0.20
CA LEU A 165 13.45 -5.59 1.20
C LEU A 165 12.52 -6.72 1.68
N LYS A 166 11.36 -6.90 1.04
CA LYS A 166 10.41 -7.96 1.36
C LYS A 166 10.24 -8.90 0.17
N GLU A 167 10.53 -10.18 0.38
CA GLU A 167 10.43 -11.19 -0.67
C GLU A 167 9.02 -11.28 -1.27
N SER A 168 7.97 -11.13 -0.45
CA SER A 168 6.59 -11.13 -0.94
C SER A 168 6.26 -9.95 -1.86
N TRP A 169 6.88 -8.79 -1.67
CA TRP A 169 6.72 -7.63 -2.55
C TRP A 169 7.47 -7.85 -3.86
N LYS A 170 8.69 -8.37 -3.78
CA LYS A 170 9.49 -8.74 -4.95
C LYS A 170 8.74 -9.72 -5.85
N GLN A 171 8.14 -10.77 -5.27
CA GLN A 171 7.33 -11.72 -6.03
C GLN A 171 6.17 -11.02 -6.76
N LYS A 172 5.43 -10.12 -6.08
CA LYS A 172 4.32 -9.38 -6.70
C LYS A 172 4.78 -8.49 -7.85
N ILE A 173 5.92 -7.82 -7.71
CA ILE A 173 6.52 -7.00 -8.76
C ILE A 173 6.91 -7.88 -9.96
N GLU A 174 7.55 -9.03 -9.72
CA GLU A 174 7.96 -9.95 -10.77
C GLU A 174 6.75 -10.59 -11.51
N GLU A 175 5.67 -10.94 -10.78
CA GLU A 175 4.42 -11.48 -11.34
C GLU A 175 3.66 -10.43 -12.17
N THR A 176 3.62 -9.19 -11.71
CA THR A 176 2.82 -8.13 -12.36
C THR A 176 3.57 -7.50 -13.53
N LEU A 177 4.79 -7.02 -13.27
CA LEU A 177 5.57 -6.25 -14.23
C LEU A 177 6.51 -7.14 -15.03
N GLY A 178 7.22 -8.05 -14.36
CA GLY A 178 8.23 -8.88 -15.01
C GLY A 178 7.64 -9.76 -16.12
N ILE A 179 6.51 -10.40 -15.84
CA ILE A 179 5.76 -11.17 -16.86
C ILE A 179 5.23 -10.25 -17.97
N GLY A 180 4.73 -9.05 -17.64
CA GLY A 180 4.26 -8.07 -18.62
C GLY A 180 5.36 -7.63 -19.60
N ILE A 181 6.53 -7.27 -19.08
CA ILE A 181 7.71 -6.90 -19.87
C ILE A 181 8.19 -8.08 -20.73
N ALA A 182 8.16 -9.30 -20.19
CA ALA A 182 8.51 -10.50 -20.94
C ALA A 182 7.55 -10.74 -22.12
N LYS A 183 6.24 -10.54 -21.93
CA LYS A 183 5.25 -10.61 -23.01
C LYS A 183 5.46 -9.52 -24.06
N LEU A 184 5.75 -8.29 -23.65
CA LEU A 184 6.11 -7.20 -24.56
C LEU A 184 7.35 -7.56 -25.39
N ARG A 185 8.33 -8.27 -24.82
CA ARG A 185 9.52 -8.72 -25.55
C ARG A 185 9.23 -9.80 -26.60
N GLN A 186 8.10 -10.50 -26.49
CA GLN A 186 7.66 -11.44 -27.53
C GLN A 186 7.16 -10.69 -28.77
N THR A 187 6.53 -9.52 -28.59
CA THR A 187 6.00 -8.72 -29.70
C THR A 187 7.06 -7.78 -30.30
N HIS A 188 7.88 -7.14 -29.47
CA HIS A 188 8.96 -6.24 -29.90
C HIS A 188 10.29 -6.65 -29.23
N LYS A 189 11.35 -6.87 -30.01
CA LYS A 189 12.65 -7.33 -29.46
C LYS A 189 13.43 -6.16 -28.86
N PHE A 190 13.84 -6.30 -27.60
CA PHE A 190 14.74 -5.38 -26.91
C PHE A 190 15.63 -6.11 -25.90
N ASN A 191 16.69 -5.43 -25.46
CA ASN A 191 17.62 -5.91 -24.44
C ASN A 191 17.12 -5.55 -23.04
N TRP A 192 17.04 -6.55 -22.16
CA TRP A 192 16.66 -6.36 -20.76
C TRP A 192 17.44 -7.33 -19.90
N SER A 193 18.22 -6.81 -18.95
CA SER A 193 19.18 -7.60 -18.14
C SER A 193 18.53 -8.77 -17.38
N THR A 194 17.28 -8.61 -16.95
CA THR A 194 16.55 -9.61 -16.17
C THR A 194 15.77 -10.59 -17.07
N SER A 195 15.85 -10.47 -18.41
CA SER A 195 15.05 -11.29 -19.33
C SER A 195 15.28 -12.79 -19.18
N HIS A 196 16.49 -13.21 -18.76
CA HIS A 196 16.84 -14.61 -18.55
C HIS A 196 16.01 -15.32 -17.48
N LYS A 197 15.36 -14.56 -16.58
CA LYS A 197 14.45 -15.12 -15.57
C LYS A 197 13.10 -15.54 -16.15
N TYR A 198 12.73 -14.97 -17.30
CA TYR A 198 11.42 -15.16 -17.91
C TYR A 198 11.61 -15.92 -19.22
N ASN A 199 11.66 -17.25 -19.12
CA ASN A 199 11.73 -18.11 -20.29
C ASN A 199 10.34 -18.29 -20.88
N TYR A 200 10.13 -17.70 -22.05
CA TYR A 200 9.01 -17.96 -22.94
C TYR A 200 9.52 -18.16 -24.36
#